data_AF-A0A7X8I4C9-F1
#
_entry.id   AF-A0A7X8I4C9-F1
#
_cell.length_a   1.000
_cell.length_b   1.000
_cell.length_c   1.000
_cell.angle_alpha   90.00
_cell.angle_beta   90.00
_cell.angle_gamma   90.00
#
_symmetry.space_group_name_H-M   'P 1'
#
loop_
_entity.id
_entity.type
_entity.pdbx_description
1 polymer ?
#
loop_
_entity_poly.entity_id
_entity_poly.type
_entity_poly.pdbx_seq_one_letter_code
_entity_poly.pdbx_strand_id
1 'polypeptide(L)'
;MEQVICSYCGKDNVSIEEHAIELSEPYGGSSTVKIKEKVCNHCGFIEDDDSNDLVIKRELEVLKRISLVKVIDALNSMGHTTASMERALGLPARTIARWKNEESMSPSAAGIALMRIIRTFPWILAVAD
;
A
#
# COMPACT_ATOMS: atom_id res chain seq x y z
N MET A 1 -35.03 -6.12 2.62
CA MET A 1 -34.23 -4.91 2.32
C MET A 1 -33.94 -4.26 3.65
N GLU A 2 -32.68 -4.28 4.10
CA GLU A 2 -32.28 -3.50 5.27
C GLU A 2 -32.46 -2.01 4.93
N GLN A 3 -33.28 -1.32 5.72
CA GLN A 3 -33.41 0.14 5.61
C GLN A 3 -32.15 0.75 6.22
N VAL A 4 -31.41 1.51 5.42
CA VAL A 4 -30.26 2.28 5.92
C VAL A 4 -30.80 3.46 6.72
N ILE A 5 -30.64 3.39 8.03
CA ILE A 5 -31.05 4.44 8.95
C ILE A 5 -29.82 5.26 9.32
N CYS A 6 -29.95 6.58 9.35
CA CYS A 6 -28.89 7.45 9.82
C CYS A 6 -28.55 7.13 11.28
N SER A 7 -27.30 6.72 11.53
CA SER A 7 -26.77 6.39 12.86
C SER A 7 -26.80 7.58 13.83
N TYR A 8 -26.85 8.81 13.31
CA TYR A 8 -26.92 10.03 14.11
C TYR A 8 -28.35 10.48 14.46
N CYS A 9 -29.23 10.65 13.47
CA CYS A 9 -30.56 11.24 13.68
C CYS A 9 -31.72 10.23 13.66
N GLY A 10 -31.47 8.97 13.32
CA GLY A 10 -32.48 7.91 13.30
C GLY A 10 -33.49 7.99 12.15
N LYS A 11 -33.27 8.87 11.16
CA LYS A 11 -34.11 8.97 9.95
C LYS A 11 -33.62 8.02 8.86
N ASP A 12 -34.55 7.49 8.07
CA ASP A 12 -34.33 6.57 6.95
C ASP A 12 -34.01 7.27 5.62
N ASN A 13 -33.69 8.57 5.67
CA ASN A 13 -33.37 9.38 4.50
C ASN A 13 -31.85 9.46 4.31
N VAL A 14 -31.24 8.38 3.82
CA VAL A 14 -29.80 8.25 3.58
C VAL A 14 -29.54 7.89 2.11
N SER A 15 -28.66 8.64 1.44
CA SER A 15 -28.13 8.35 0.10
C SER A 15 -26.70 7.81 0.20
N ILE A 16 -26.30 7.04 -0.82
CA ILE A 16 -24.90 6.61 -0.98
C ILE A 16 -24.30 7.47 -2.09
N GLU A 17 -23.22 8.17 -1.77
CA GLU A 17 -22.45 8.96 -2.71
C GLU A 17 -21.11 8.26 -2.99
N GLU A 18 -20.67 8.29 -4.26
CA GLU A 18 -19.36 7.77 -4.65
C GLU A 18 -18.45 8.92 -5.00
N HIS A 19 -17.24 8.91 -4.45
CA HIS A 19 -16.20 9.85 -4.85
C HIS A 19 -14.85 9.15 -5.00
N ALA A 20 -13.95 9.77 -5.76
CA ALA A 20 -12.65 9.22 -6.08
C ALA A 20 -11.58 9.85 -5.20
N ILE A 21 -10.73 9.03 -4.60
CA ILE A 21 -9.54 9.47 -3.85
C ILE A 21 -8.26 8.98 -4.54
N GLU A 22 -7.20 9.77 -4.44
CA GLU A 22 -5.87 9.39 -4.93
C GLU A 22 -5.05 8.78 -3.79
N LEU A 23 -4.56 7.57 -4.02
CA LEU A 23 -3.60 6.88 -3.17
C LEU A 23 -2.22 6.99 -3.79
N SER A 24 -1.21 7.27 -2.99
CA SER A 24 0.18 7.36 -3.45
C SER A 24 1.11 6.52 -2.60
N GLU A 25 2.15 6.00 -3.24
CA GLU A 25 3.15 5.17 -2.59
C GLU A 25 4.55 5.55 -3.10
N PRO A 26 5.53 5.84 -2.22
CA PRO A 26 6.90 6.16 -2.62
C PRO A 26 7.46 5.10 -3.55
N TYR A 27 7.91 5.52 -4.72
CA TYR A 27 8.38 4.66 -5.80
C TYR A 27 7.35 3.70 -6.41
N GLY A 28 6.13 3.59 -5.85
CA GLY A 28 5.02 2.83 -6.41
C GLY A 28 4.28 3.61 -7.49
N GLY A 29 4.14 4.92 -7.29
CA GLY A 29 3.31 5.81 -8.12
C GLY A 29 2.04 6.19 -7.37
N SER A 30 1.00 6.57 -8.10
CA SER A 30 -0.34 6.78 -7.56
C SER A 30 -1.39 5.93 -8.29
N SER A 31 -2.52 5.72 -7.61
CA SER A 31 -3.71 5.06 -8.13
C SER A 31 -4.94 5.75 -7.58
N THR A 32 -6.05 5.63 -8.30
CA THR A 32 -7.34 6.22 -7.89
C THR A 32 -8.29 5.11 -7.49
N VAL A 33 -8.88 5.23 -6.30
CA VAL A 33 -9.93 4.32 -5.82
C VAL A 33 -11.23 5.07 -5.62
N LYS A 34 -12.34 4.38 -5.88
CA LYS A 34 -13.68 4.88 -5.58
C LYS A 34 -14.05 4.46 -4.17
N ILE A 35 -14.51 5.41 -3.38
CA ILE A 35 -15.03 5.18 -2.03
C ILE A 35 -16.47 5.64 -1.94
N LYS A 36 -17.20 5.05 -0.98
CA LYS A 36 -18.61 5.25 -0.76
C LYS A 36 -18.84 5.93 0.57
N GLU A 37 -19.65 6.97 0.57
CA GLU A 37 -20.10 7.65 1.77
C GLU A 37 -21.63 7.54 1.88
N LYS A 38 -22.12 7.30 3.09
CA LYS A 38 -23.54 7.35 3.42
C LYS A 38 -23.87 8.74 3.92
N VAL A 39 -24.63 9.49 3.15
CA VAL A 39 -25.00 10.87 3.44
C VAL A 39 -26.47 10.93 3.87
N CYS A 40 -26.74 11.44 5.06
CA CYS A 40 -28.10 11.66 5.53
C CYS A 40 -28.67 12.96 4.95
N ASN A 41 -29.67 12.84 4.07
CA ASN A 41 -30.35 13.98 3.46
C ASN A 41 -31.22 14.79 4.43
N HIS A 42 -31.42 14.31 5.66
CA HIS A 42 -32.16 15.04 6.70
C HIS A 42 -31.26 15.90 7.60
N CYS A 43 -30.12 15.37 8.05
CA CYS A 43 -29.25 16.08 9.01
C CYS A 43 -27.85 16.40 8.49
N GLY A 44 -27.50 15.94 7.28
CA GLY A 44 -26.19 16.13 6.67
C GLY A 44 -25.08 15.27 7.26
N PHE A 45 -25.38 14.32 8.15
CA PHE A 45 -24.38 13.40 8.69
C PHE A 45 -23.81 12.51 7.60
N ILE A 46 -22.48 12.35 7.59
CA ILE A 46 -21.72 11.55 6.64
C ILE A 46 -21.06 10.41 7.40
N GLU A 47 -21.24 9.19 6.91
CA GLU A 47 -20.64 7.98 7.47
C GLU A 47 -19.88 7.24 6.37
N ASP A 48 -18.64 6.85 6.67
CA ASP A 48 -17.85 6.02 5.76
C ASP A 48 -18.46 4.62 5.64
N ASP A 49 -18.40 4.05 4.43
CA ASP A 49 -18.76 2.66 4.23
C ASP A 49 -17.60 1.72 4.63
N ASP A 50 -17.87 0.73 5.49
CA ASP A 50 -16.87 -0.24 5.95
C ASP A 50 -16.14 -0.97 4.80
N SER A 51 -16.74 -1.07 3.61
CA SER A 51 -16.08 -1.68 2.44
C SER A 51 -14.95 -0.83 1.86
N ASN A 52 -14.90 0.48 2.17
CA ASN A 52 -13.84 1.38 1.72
C ASN A 52 -12.47 0.93 2.23
N ASP A 53 -12.37 0.51 3.50
CA ASP A 53 -11.12 0.05 4.09
C ASP A 53 -10.53 -1.14 3.33
N LEU A 54 -11.38 -2.07 2.89
CA LEU A 54 -10.95 -3.23 2.11
C LEU A 54 -10.43 -2.84 0.74
N VAL A 55 -11.07 -1.88 0.07
CA VAL A 55 -10.67 -1.38 -1.25
C VAL A 55 -9.37 -0.60 -1.15
N ILE A 56 -9.27 0.33 -0.20
CA ILE A 56 -8.06 1.14 0.05
C ILE A 56 -6.88 0.24 0.39
N LYS A 57 -7.07 -0.71 1.31
CA LYS A 57 -6.01 -1.62 1.73
C LYS A 57 -5.50 -2.47 0.58
N ARG A 58 -6.40 -3.03 -0.23
CA ARG A 58 -6.02 -3.82 -1.42
C ARG A 58 -5.20 -3.00 -2.39
N GLU A 59 -5.63 -1.77 -2.70
CA GLU A 59 -4.92 -0.93 -3.66
C GLU A 59 -3.55 -0.49 -3.13
N LEU A 60 -3.45 -0.16 -1.83
CA LEU A 60 -2.17 0.13 -1.18
C LEU A 60 -1.22 -1.07 -1.21
N GLU A 61 -1.72 -2.30 -1.03
CA GLU A 61 -0.90 -3.51 -1.14
C GLU A 61 -0.32 -3.68 -2.56
N VAL A 62 -1.12 -3.39 -3.60
CA VAL A 62 -0.65 -3.38 -5.00
C VAL A 62 0.43 -2.32 -5.21
N LEU A 63 0.19 -1.08 -4.77
CA LEU A 63 1.16 0.01 -4.91
C LEU A 63 2.46 -0.27 -4.15
N LYS A 64 2.40 -0.87 -2.97
CA LYS A 64 3.56 -1.30 -2.18
C LYS A 64 4.39 -2.34 -2.90
N ARG A 65 3.74 -3.30 -3.56
CA ARG A 65 4.44 -4.31 -4.37
C ARG A 65 5.15 -3.68 -5.57
N ILE A 66 4.46 -2.79 -6.29
CA ILE A 66 5.06 -2.04 -7.41
C ILE A 66 6.26 -1.23 -6.92
N SER A 67 6.12 -0.55 -5.78
CA SER A 67 7.19 0.21 -5.11
C SER A 67 8.41 -0.67 -4.85
N LEU A 68 8.21 -1.86 -4.27
CA LEU A 68 9.28 -2.79 -3.95
C LEU A 68 10.02 -3.28 -5.19
N VAL A 69 9.31 -3.69 -6.24
CA VAL A 69 9.92 -4.15 -7.49
C VAL A 69 10.76 -3.03 -8.11
N LYS A 70 10.21 -1.82 -8.22
CA LYS A 70 10.93 -0.65 -8.74
C LYS A 70 12.14 -0.28 -7.88
N VAL A 71 12.07 -0.49 -6.57
CA VAL A 71 13.20 -0.29 -5.64
C VAL A 71 14.32 -1.29 -5.93
N ILE A 72 13.99 -2.58 -6.01
CA ILE A 72 14.97 -3.63 -6.28
C ILE A 72 15.61 -3.44 -7.66
N ASP A 73 14.83 -3.07 -8.67
CA ASP A 73 15.34 -2.81 -10.02
C ASP A 73 16.28 -1.61 -10.06
N ALA A 74 15.97 -0.54 -9.32
CA ALA A 74 16.86 0.60 -9.19
C ALA A 74 18.18 0.23 -8.49
N LEU A 75 18.13 -0.57 -7.43
CA LEU A 75 19.36 -1.02 -6.76
C LEU A 75 20.22 -1.93 -7.65
N ASN A 76 19.58 -2.83 -8.41
CA ASN A 76 20.27 -3.67 -9.38
C ASN A 76 20.93 -2.83 -10.49
N SER A 77 20.27 -1.78 -10.99
CA SER A 77 20.86 -0.90 -12.01
C SER A 77 22.02 -0.05 -11.48
N MET A 78 22.09 0.15 -10.17
CA MET A 78 23.24 0.76 -9.48
C MET A 78 24.39 -0.22 -9.22
N GLY A 79 24.25 -1.49 -9.61
CA GLY A 79 25.28 -2.53 -9.44
C GLY A 79 25.13 -3.36 -8.16
N HIS A 80 24.11 -3.14 -7.34
CA HIS A 80 23.85 -3.96 -6.16
C HIS A 80 23.05 -5.21 -6.56
N THR A 81 23.73 -6.36 -6.65
CA THR A 81 23.06 -7.63 -6.94
C THR A 81 22.17 -8.07 -5.78
N THR A 82 21.10 -8.82 -6.08
CA THR A 82 20.22 -9.41 -5.05
C THR A 82 21.01 -10.23 -4.03
N ALA A 83 21.96 -11.06 -4.48
CA ALA A 83 22.80 -11.86 -3.59
C ALA A 83 23.70 -11.00 -2.69
N SER A 84 24.25 -9.89 -3.21
CA SER A 84 25.04 -8.96 -2.37
C SER A 84 24.17 -8.24 -1.34
N MET A 85 22.95 -7.83 -1.71
CA MET A 85 22.02 -7.20 -0.77
C MET A 85 21.54 -8.18 0.30
N GLU A 86 21.26 -9.43 -0.09
CA GLU A 86 20.86 -10.48 0.86
C GLU A 86 21.97 -10.75 1.88
N ARG A 87 23.24 -10.79 1.44
CA ARG A 87 24.38 -10.93 2.34
C ARG A 87 24.52 -9.76 3.30
N ALA A 88 24.54 -8.53 2.77
CA ALA A 88 24.67 -7.31 3.56
C ALA A 88 23.54 -7.15 4.59
N LEU A 89 22.34 -7.60 4.27
CA LEU A 89 21.17 -7.50 5.17
C LEU A 89 20.96 -8.73 6.06
N GLY A 90 21.85 -9.72 6.00
CA GLY A 90 21.69 -10.98 6.74
C GLY A 90 20.42 -11.77 6.37
N LEU A 91 19.91 -11.60 5.16
CA LEU A 91 18.71 -12.28 4.67
C LEU A 91 19.07 -13.68 4.14
N PRO A 92 18.16 -14.67 4.29
CA PRO A 92 18.32 -15.95 3.62
C PRO A 92 18.45 -15.79 2.10
N ALA A 93 19.22 -16.68 1.47
CA ALA A 93 19.41 -16.67 0.03
C ALA A 93 18.07 -16.71 -0.73
N ARG A 94 18.01 -15.95 -1.82
CA ARG A 94 16.84 -15.75 -2.69
C ARG A 94 15.68 -14.99 -2.06
N THR A 95 15.74 -14.52 -0.81
CA THR A 95 14.65 -13.72 -0.20
C THR A 95 14.22 -12.53 -1.06
N ILE A 96 15.17 -11.70 -1.50
CA ILE A 96 14.88 -10.52 -2.33
C ILE A 96 14.41 -10.95 -3.72
N ALA A 97 15.01 -12.00 -4.28
CA ALA A 97 14.57 -12.54 -5.55
C ALA A 97 13.12 -13.04 -5.50
N ARG A 98 12.68 -13.63 -4.39
CA ARG A 98 11.30 -14.07 -4.21
C ARG A 98 10.36 -12.89 -3.99
N TRP A 99 10.73 -11.90 -3.19
CA TRP A 99 9.93 -10.66 -3.06
C TRP A 99 9.67 -9.96 -4.40
N LYS A 100 10.62 -10.04 -5.34
CA LYS A 100 10.45 -9.47 -6.68
C LYS A 100 9.49 -10.29 -7.56
N ASN A 101 9.55 -11.61 -7.48
CA ASN A 101 8.94 -12.50 -8.47
C ASN A 101 7.70 -13.27 -7.98
N GLU A 102 7.55 -13.50 -6.68
CA GLU A 102 6.46 -14.28 -6.09
C GLU A 102 5.40 -13.34 -5.50
N GLU A 103 4.18 -13.39 -6.03
CA GLU A 103 3.05 -12.56 -5.56
C GLU A 103 2.64 -12.85 -4.11
N SER A 104 2.69 -14.12 -3.73
CA SER A 104 2.34 -14.58 -2.40
C SER A 104 3.37 -14.19 -1.32
N MET A 105 4.53 -13.65 -1.73
CA MET A 105 5.63 -13.33 -0.84
C MET A 105 5.90 -11.84 -0.87
N SER A 106 5.40 -11.15 0.14
CA SER A 106 5.72 -9.74 0.38
C SER A 106 6.54 -9.58 1.66
N PRO A 107 7.52 -8.68 1.69
CA PRO A 107 8.18 -8.30 2.93
C PRO A 107 7.18 -7.71 3.93
N SER A 108 7.58 -7.70 5.20
CA SER A 108 6.87 -6.93 6.23
C SER A 108 6.87 -5.44 5.89
N ALA A 109 5.99 -4.67 6.53
CA ALA A 109 5.97 -3.21 6.40
C ALA A 109 7.34 -2.59 6.71
N ALA A 110 8.05 -3.11 7.72
CA ALA A 110 9.41 -2.70 8.06
C ALA A 110 10.41 -3.04 6.94
N GLY A 111 10.30 -4.21 6.30
CA GLY A 111 11.13 -4.60 5.17
C GLY A 111 10.92 -3.68 3.96
N ILE A 112 9.66 -3.33 3.65
CA ILE A 112 9.34 -2.35 2.59
C ILE A 112 9.98 -0.99 2.91
N ALA A 113 9.80 -0.49 4.13
CA ALA A 113 10.36 0.78 4.56
C ALA A 113 11.90 0.78 4.46
N LEU A 114 12.55 -0.28 4.93
CA LEU A 114 13.99 -0.45 4.85
C LEU A 114 14.49 -0.44 3.41
N MET A 115 13.85 -1.18 2.50
CA MET A 115 14.26 -1.20 1.09
C MET A 115 14.16 0.18 0.44
N ARG A 116 13.17 1.00 0.82
CA ARG A 116 13.05 2.40 0.34
C ARG A 116 14.15 3.29 0.88
N ILE A 117 14.50 3.12 2.16
CA ILE A 117 15.61 3.83 2.77
C ILE A 117 16.92 3.46 2.06
N ILE A 118 17.15 2.16 1.82
CA ILE A 118 18.34 1.67 1.09
C ILE A 118 18.38 2.22 -0.33
N ARG A 119 17.26 2.27 -1.06
CA ARG A 119 17.22 2.93 -2.38
C ARG A 119 17.64 4.40 -2.30
N THR A 120 17.18 5.12 -1.28
CA THR A 120 17.51 6.54 -1.09
C THR A 120 18.98 6.72 -0.70
N PHE A 121 19.50 5.78 0.09
CA PHE A 121 20.84 5.81 0.67
C PHE A 121 21.57 4.46 0.48
N PRO A 122 22.02 4.12 -0.74
CA PRO A 122 22.54 2.77 -1.03
C PRO A 122 23.83 2.43 -0.28
N TRP A 123 24.56 3.44 0.18
CA TRP A 123 25.74 3.28 1.04
C TRP A 123 25.44 2.53 2.34
N ILE A 124 24.18 2.48 2.79
CA ILE A 124 23.76 1.68 3.96
C ILE A 124 24.11 0.20 3.77
N LEU A 125 24.09 -0.32 2.54
CA LEU A 125 24.50 -1.71 2.27
C LEU A 125 25.95 -1.98 2.67
N ALA A 126 26.84 -0.99 2.58
CA ALA A 126 28.24 -1.13 3.00
C ALA A 126 28.43 -1.00 4.51
N VAL A 127 27.44 -0.46 5.24
CA VAL A 127 27.43 -0.39 6.71
C VAL A 127 26.81 -1.63 7.32
N ALA A 128 25.93 -2.30 6.58
CA ALA A 128 25.23 -3.50 7.02
C ALA A 128 26.03 -4.80 6.83
N ASP A 129 26.88 -4.87 5.78
CA ASP A 129 27.81 -5.98 5.49
C ASP A 129 28.92 -6.10 6.54
#